data_AF-A0A4Y6QXV2-F1
#
_entry.id   AF-A0A4Y6QXV2-F1
#
_cell.length_a   1.000
_cell.length_b   1.000
_cell.length_c   1.000
_cell.angle_alpha   90.00
_cell.angle_beta   90.00
_cell.angle_gamma   90.00
#
_symmetry.space_group_name_H-M   'P 1'
#
loop_
_entity.id
_entity.type
_entity.pdbx_description
1 polymer ?
#
loop_
_entity_poly.entity_id
_entity_poly.type
_entity_poly.pdbx_seq_one_letter_code
_entity_poly.pdbx_strand_id
1 'polypeptide(L)'
;MTAVIFGIVVLLTAVFAFLNGFRDVSTSVALAVRTRALTPSVAVLLAACFNFLGAMISATAVVAVSHTWIHLPDGESGLSILVSSLASASAWGLLMWWRGIPASSTHALVGGLAGAGLASLAVGGAGVGSVDHSLLVQVILPLVLSPAVAYIGAYLLVFPTTWAARYAQPSVINQRFRRSQAIAAGAVAFGHGMQDGQRVGAVLLLALVAAGYADGESIPLWVALVSALMITAGTLFGGWRISHTIGYKMTRVDPLRGSVAQTLSGVMLFLGAIALQWPLSTTHTVTAAALGAGENQHFSVTNRKLVMQILALWVLTPAAAAAGAFVLALAMSPLAG
;
A
#
# COMPACT_ATOMS: atom_id res chain seq x y z
N MET A 1 -11.78 5.22 -29.78
CA MET A 1 -11.54 6.14 -28.66
C MET A 1 -10.63 5.49 -27.60
N THR A 2 -10.48 4.17 -27.66
CA THR A 2 -9.55 3.28 -26.95
C THR A 2 -8.14 3.85 -26.71
N ALA A 3 -7.43 4.33 -27.73
CA ALA A 3 -6.06 4.82 -27.57
C ALA A 3 -5.98 6.06 -26.64
N VAL A 4 -6.99 6.93 -26.68
CA VAL A 4 -7.07 8.12 -25.82
C VAL A 4 -7.37 7.70 -24.39
N ILE A 5 -8.36 6.83 -24.18
CA ILE A 5 -8.70 6.32 -22.84
C ILE A 5 -7.52 5.54 -22.24
N PHE A 6 -6.84 4.72 -23.04
CA PHE A 6 -5.62 4.01 -22.64
C PHE A 6 -4.53 5.00 -22.19
N GLY A 7 -4.28 6.06 -22.95
CA GLY A 7 -3.34 7.12 -22.56
C GLY A 7 -3.71 7.77 -21.22
N ILE A 8 -5.00 7.99 -20.96
CA ILE A 8 -5.50 8.49 -19.67
C ILE A 8 -5.26 7.47 -18.55
N VAL A 9 -5.48 6.17 -18.79
CA VAL A 9 -5.19 5.11 -17.81
C VAL A 9 -3.71 5.09 -17.44
N VAL A 10 -2.82 5.17 -18.44
CA VAL A 10 -1.37 5.21 -18.20
C VAL A 10 -0.98 6.43 -17.35
N LEU A 11 -1.52 7.61 -17.68
CA LEU A 11 -1.29 8.85 -16.92
C LEU A 11 -1.80 8.73 -15.48
N LEU A 12 -3.04 8.29 -15.28
CA LEU A 12 -3.63 8.14 -13.96
C LEU A 12 -2.92 7.06 -13.13
N THR A 13 -2.43 6.01 -13.77
CA THR A 13 -1.66 4.96 -13.10
C THR A 13 -0.30 5.48 -12.66
N ALA A 14 0.37 6.30 -13.48
CA ALA A 14 1.62 6.98 -13.11
C ALA A 14 1.40 7.96 -11.93
N VAL A 15 0.31 8.74 -11.96
CA VAL A 15 -0.09 9.63 -10.86
C VAL A 15 -0.38 8.82 -9.59
N PHE A 16 -1.13 7.73 -9.69
CA PHE A 16 -1.44 6.85 -8.57
C PHE A 16 -0.17 6.26 -7.95
N ALA A 17 0.77 5.78 -8.78
CA ALA A 17 2.07 5.27 -8.35
C ALA A 17 2.90 6.33 -7.62
N PHE A 18 2.95 7.56 -8.16
CA PHE A 18 3.59 8.69 -7.51
C PHE A 18 2.94 9.02 -6.16
N LEU A 19 1.61 9.11 -6.11
CA LEU A 19 0.88 9.41 -4.88
C LEU A 19 1.05 8.32 -3.82
N ASN A 20 1.21 7.06 -4.22
CA ASN A 20 1.49 5.99 -3.28
C ASN A 20 2.89 6.11 -2.70
N GLY A 21 3.92 6.28 -3.54
CA GLY A 21 5.28 6.53 -3.07
C GLY A 21 5.35 7.72 -2.10
N PHE A 22 4.68 8.81 -2.46
CA PHE A 22 4.59 10.04 -1.65
C PHE A 22 3.94 9.83 -0.29
N ARG A 23 2.83 9.07 -0.21
CA ARG A 23 2.10 8.87 1.05
C ARG A 23 2.73 7.78 1.92
N ASP A 24 3.14 6.68 1.30
CA ASP A 24 3.52 5.47 2.00
C ASP A 24 5.00 5.41 2.38
N VAL A 25 5.83 6.36 1.92
CA VAL A 25 7.17 6.60 2.52
C VAL A 25 7.08 6.77 4.04
N SER A 26 5.94 7.22 4.57
CA SER A 26 5.68 7.30 6.00
C SER A 26 5.79 5.96 6.72
N THR A 27 5.52 4.84 6.04
CA THR A 27 5.56 3.49 6.63
C THR A 27 6.99 3.05 6.99
N SER A 28 7.98 3.34 6.14
CA SER A 28 9.39 3.02 6.42
C SER A 28 10.09 4.14 7.22
N VAL A 29 9.71 5.41 7.02
CA VAL A 29 10.46 6.56 7.55
C VAL A 29 9.98 6.99 8.94
N ALA A 30 8.68 6.93 9.24
CA ALA A 30 8.12 7.59 10.42
C ALA A 30 8.74 7.10 11.73
N LEU A 31 8.79 5.78 11.94
CA LEU A 31 9.34 5.19 13.15
C LEU A 31 10.86 5.36 13.23
N ALA A 32 11.57 5.14 12.12
CA ALA A 32 13.03 5.25 12.09
C ALA A 32 13.52 6.68 12.38
N VAL A 33 12.80 7.70 11.90
CA VAL A 33 13.09 9.10 12.22
C VAL A 33 12.68 9.41 13.66
N ARG A 34 11.51 8.93 14.11
CA ARG A 34 11.01 9.18 15.47
C ARG A 34 11.98 8.68 16.54
N THR A 35 12.49 7.47 16.39
CA THR A 35 13.44 6.85 17.33
C THR A 35 14.87 7.36 17.14
N ARG A 36 15.11 8.24 16.16
CA ARG A 36 16.44 8.73 15.76
C ARG A 36 17.37 7.58 15.37
N ALA A 37 16.83 6.56 14.70
CA ALA A 37 17.60 5.53 14.02
C ALA A 37 18.18 6.05 12.71
N LEU A 38 17.42 6.88 11.99
CA LEU A 38 17.83 7.56 10.76
C LEU A 38 17.52 9.05 10.85
N THR A 39 18.30 9.88 10.17
CA THR A 39 17.94 11.27 9.92
C THR A 39 16.88 11.35 8.81
N PRO A 40 16.03 12.40 8.79
CA PRO A 40 14.96 12.52 7.79
C PRO A 40 15.43 12.35 6.35
N SER A 41 16.53 13.00 5.96
CA SER A 41 17.06 12.96 4.59
C SER A 41 17.58 11.56 4.23
N VAL A 42 18.33 10.92 5.13
CA VAL A 42 18.85 9.56 4.88
C VAL A 42 17.71 8.56 4.82
N ALA A 43 16.69 8.70 5.66
CA ALA A 43 15.53 7.81 5.66
C ALA A 43 14.75 7.88 4.35
N VAL A 44 14.52 9.07 3.79
CA VAL A 44 13.84 9.25 2.51
C VAL A 44 14.68 8.71 1.35
N LEU A 45 15.99 8.98 1.31
CA LEU A 45 16.88 8.46 0.26
C LEU A 45 16.98 6.93 0.29
N LEU A 46 17.09 6.35 1.49
CA LEU A 46 17.08 4.91 1.71
C LEU A 46 15.76 4.32 1.20
N ALA A 47 14.63 4.89 1.62
CA ALA A 47 13.32 4.43 1.21
C ALA A 47 13.13 4.51 -0.32
N ALA A 48 13.56 5.61 -0.95
CA ALA A 48 13.48 5.78 -2.40
C ALA A 48 14.31 4.74 -3.15
N CYS A 49 15.55 4.49 -2.72
CA CYS A 49 16.42 3.48 -3.32
C CYS A 49 15.82 2.06 -3.20
N PHE A 50 15.38 1.67 -2.01
CA PHE A 50 14.79 0.35 -1.80
C PHE A 50 13.41 0.20 -2.44
N ASN A 51 12.58 1.25 -2.49
CA ASN A 51 11.33 1.25 -3.24
C ASN A 51 11.58 1.02 -4.74
N PHE A 52 12.59 1.70 -5.31
CA PHE A 52 12.98 1.51 -6.71
C PHE A 52 13.39 0.06 -6.99
N LEU A 53 14.31 -0.48 -6.18
CA LEU A 53 14.79 -1.85 -6.34
C LEU A 53 13.67 -2.87 -6.17
N GLY A 54 12.82 -2.68 -5.16
CA GLY A 54 11.66 -3.54 -4.91
C GLY A 54 10.70 -3.54 -6.09
N ALA A 55 10.35 -2.35 -6.61
CA ALA A 55 9.46 -2.22 -7.75
C ALA A 55 10.05 -2.85 -9.03
N MET A 56 11.34 -2.65 -9.30
CA MET A 56 12.01 -3.27 -10.45
C MET A 56 12.04 -4.80 -10.36
N ILE A 57 12.36 -5.36 -9.19
CA ILE A 57 12.41 -6.82 -8.98
C ILE A 57 11.00 -7.43 -9.08
N SER A 58 9.97 -6.69 -8.65
CA SER A 58 8.59 -7.16 -8.66
C SER A 58 8.01 -7.40 -10.05
N ALA A 59 8.64 -6.85 -11.11
CA ALA A 59 8.20 -7.01 -12.49
C ALA A 59 8.07 -8.48 -12.91
N THR A 60 8.87 -9.39 -12.37
CA THR A 60 8.79 -10.82 -12.70
C THR A 60 7.54 -11.51 -12.15
N ALA A 61 6.89 -10.93 -11.13
CA ALA A 61 5.73 -11.50 -10.45
C ALA A 61 4.40 -10.84 -10.86
N VAL A 62 4.44 -9.72 -11.60
CA VAL A 62 3.25 -8.96 -12.01
C VAL A 62 2.28 -9.80 -12.85
N VAL A 63 2.76 -10.69 -13.73
CA VAL A 63 1.88 -11.55 -14.54
C VAL A 63 1.04 -12.45 -13.64
N ALA A 64 1.67 -13.13 -12.66
CA ALA A 64 0.97 -13.99 -11.71
C ALA A 64 -0.11 -13.25 -10.91
N VAL A 65 0.18 -12.00 -10.53
CA VAL A 65 -0.76 -11.11 -9.82
C VAL A 65 -1.91 -10.65 -10.71
N SER A 66 -1.65 -10.36 -12.00
CA SER A 66 -2.68 -9.88 -12.93
C SER A 66 -3.79 -10.91 -13.18
N HIS A 67 -3.44 -12.19 -13.27
CA HIS A 67 -4.39 -13.28 -13.52
C HIS A 67 -5.23 -13.66 -12.30
N THR A 68 -4.80 -13.29 -11.10
CA THR A 68 -5.46 -13.68 -9.84
C THR A 68 -6.36 -12.59 -9.25
N TRP A 69 -6.17 -11.33 -9.66
CA TRP A 69 -6.87 -10.22 -9.03
C TRP A 69 -8.26 -10.01 -9.59
N ILE A 70 -8.38 -9.62 -10.86
CA ILE A 70 -9.64 -9.19 -11.46
C ILE A 70 -9.61 -9.41 -12.97
N HIS A 71 -10.67 -10.02 -13.52
CA HIS A 71 -10.94 -10.00 -14.95
C HIS A 71 -11.74 -8.74 -15.32
N LEU A 72 -11.18 -7.94 -16.23
CA LEU A 72 -11.82 -6.76 -16.79
C LEU A 72 -12.41 -7.08 -18.17
N PRO A 73 -13.51 -6.43 -18.57
CA PRO A 73 -14.00 -6.50 -19.95
C PRO A 73 -12.97 -5.94 -20.93
N ASP A 74 -12.94 -6.49 -22.13
CA ASP A 74 -12.10 -5.96 -23.22
C ASP A 74 -12.61 -4.58 -23.70
N GLY A 75 -11.71 -3.82 -24.32
CA GLY A 75 -12.03 -2.57 -25.00
C GLY A 75 -12.29 -1.39 -24.06
N GLU A 76 -13.14 -0.46 -24.52
CA GLU A 76 -13.34 0.85 -23.88
C GLU A 76 -14.03 0.72 -22.51
N SER A 77 -14.88 -0.30 -22.32
CA SER A 77 -15.53 -0.59 -21.04
C SER A 77 -14.50 -0.90 -19.94
N GLY A 78 -13.56 -1.82 -20.16
CA GLY A 78 -12.51 -2.13 -19.19
C GLY A 78 -11.62 -0.93 -18.87
N LEU A 79 -11.23 -0.16 -19.88
CA LEU A 79 -10.43 1.04 -19.70
C LEU A 79 -11.18 2.12 -18.89
N SER A 80 -12.48 2.32 -19.13
CA SER A 80 -13.29 3.29 -18.39
C SER A 80 -13.44 2.93 -16.90
N ILE A 81 -13.52 1.63 -16.59
CA ILE A 81 -13.52 1.11 -15.21
C ILE A 81 -12.18 1.45 -14.54
N LEU A 82 -11.06 1.23 -15.22
CA LEU A 82 -9.73 1.57 -14.70
C LEU A 82 -9.58 3.07 -14.44
N VAL A 83 -10.00 3.93 -15.38
CA VAL A 83 -9.96 5.40 -15.22
C VAL A 83 -10.72 5.83 -13.97
N SER A 84 -11.98 5.38 -13.84
CA SER A 84 -12.86 5.77 -12.74
C SER A 84 -12.34 5.29 -11.39
N SER A 85 -11.79 4.07 -11.36
CA SER A 85 -11.21 3.46 -10.17
C SER A 85 -9.95 4.18 -9.70
N LEU A 86 -9.01 4.45 -10.62
CA LEU A 86 -7.74 5.14 -10.32
C LEU A 86 -7.97 6.58 -9.89
N ALA A 87 -8.89 7.29 -10.55
CA ALA A 87 -9.24 8.66 -10.19
C ALA A 87 -9.85 8.73 -8.78
N SER A 88 -10.83 7.87 -8.48
CA SER A 88 -11.46 7.80 -7.16
C SER A 88 -10.46 7.42 -6.05
N ALA A 89 -9.65 6.38 -6.28
CA ALA A 89 -8.65 5.92 -5.32
C ALA A 89 -7.57 6.97 -5.06
N SER A 90 -7.14 7.69 -6.10
CA SER A 90 -6.18 8.81 -5.99
C SER A 90 -6.77 9.98 -5.21
N ALA A 91 -8.02 10.37 -5.51
CA ALA A 91 -8.71 11.47 -4.83
C ALA A 91 -8.93 11.17 -3.34
N TRP A 92 -9.43 9.98 -2.99
CA TRP A 92 -9.56 9.54 -1.60
C TRP A 92 -8.21 9.54 -0.90
N GLY A 93 -7.18 9.07 -1.61
CA GLY A 93 -5.83 9.04 -1.11
C GLY A 93 -5.24 10.40 -0.73
N LEU A 94 -5.44 11.39 -1.59
CA LEU A 94 -5.07 12.78 -1.34
C LEU A 94 -5.84 13.38 -0.17
N LEU A 95 -7.14 13.09 -0.06
CA LEU A 95 -7.97 13.55 1.06
C LEU A 95 -7.43 13.01 2.39
N MET A 96 -7.11 11.73 2.47
CA MET A 96 -6.57 11.12 3.68
C MET A 96 -5.19 11.68 4.03
N TRP A 97 -4.33 11.89 3.04
CA TRP A 97 -3.06 12.58 3.23
C TRP A 97 -3.23 14.02 3.75
N TRP A 98 -4.18 14.78 3.17
CA TRP A 98 -4.45 16.15 3.59
C TRP A 98 -4.87 16.20 5.06
N ARG A 99 -5.68 15.23 5.51
CA ARG A 99 -6.06 15.03 6.92
C ARG A 99 -4.97 14.41 7.78
N GLY A 100 -3.85 13.96 7.19
CA GLY A 100 -2.73 13.31 7.87
C GLY A 100 -3.05 11.91 8.39
N ILE A 101 -3.98 11.20 7.77
CA ILE A 101 -4.48 9.90 8.21
C ILE A 101 -3.84 8.80 7.33
N PRO A 102 -3.20 7.79 7.93
CA PRO A 102 -2.67 6.66 7.18
C PRO A 102 -3.84 5.85 6.60
N ALA A 103 -3.92 5.73 5.28
CA ALA A 103 -4.97 4.98 4.58
C ALA A 103 -4.38 4.11 3.46
N SER A 104 -4.95 2.93 3.27
CA SER A 104 -4.49 1.93 2.30
C SER A 104 -4.87 2.29 0.86
N SER A 105 -3.88 2.37 -0.02
CA SER A 105 -4.08 2.48 -1.47
C SER A 105 -4.68 1.20 -2.08
N THR A 106 -4.38 0.03 -1.51
CA THR A 106 -4.94 -1.27 -1.94
C THR A 106 -6.45 -1.33 -1.72
N HIS A 107 -6.93 -0.97 -0.52
CA HIS A 107 -8.37 -0.94 -0.24
C HIS A 107 -9.10 0.08 -1.11
N ALA A 108 -8.48 1.24 -1.35
CA ALA A 108 -9.05 2.27 -2.19
C ALA A 108 -9.17 1.79 -3.65
N LEU A 109 -8.16 1.11 -4.19
CA LEU A 109 -8.18 0.58 -5.55
C LEU A 109 -9.21 -0.56 -5.70
N VAL A 110 -9.22 -1.53 -4.79
CA VAL A 110 -10.19 -2.65 -4.80
C VAL A 110 -11.62 -2.11 -4.67
N GLY A 111 -11.85 -1.17 -3.75
CA GLY A 111 -13.14 -0.49 -3.62
C GLY A 111 -13.53 0.25 -4.90
N GLY A 112 -12.59 1.00 -5.50
CA GLY A 112 -12.80 1.71 -6.77
C GLY A 112 -13.20 0.77 -7.91
N LEU A 113 -12.49 -0.34 -8.09
CA LEU A 113 -12.78 -1.35 -9.11
C LEU A 113 -14.15 -1.98 -8.91
N ALA A 114 -14.51 -2.32 -7.67
CA ALA A 114 -15.84 -2.83 -7.35
C ALA A 114 -16.94 -1.79 -7.66
N GLY A 115 -16.75 -0.53 -7.27
CA GLY A 115 -17.71 0.55 -7.53
C GLY A 115 -17.90 0.85 -9.02
N ALA A 116 -16.81 0.96 -9.78
CA ALA A 116 -16.87 1.18 -11.22
C ALA A 116 -17.46 -0.03 -11.97
N GLY A 117 -17.15 -1.25 -11.54
CA GLY A 117 -17.75 -2.48 -12.08
C GLY A 117 -19.26 -2.54 -11.89
N LEU A 118 -19.75 -2.16 -10.70
CA LEU A 118 -21.19 -2.07 -10.42
C LEU A 118 -21.89 -1.00 -11.25
N ALA A 119 -21.24 0.15 -11.48
CA ALA A 119 -21.77 1.20 -12.35
C ALA A 119 -21.88 0.73 -13.80
N SER A 120 -20.87 0.01 -14.31
CA SER A 120 -20.90 -0.58 -15.65
C SER A 120 -22.10 -1.52 -15.82
N LEU A 121 -22.35 -2.41 -14.84
CA LEU A 121 -23.54 -3.27 -14.83
C LEU A 121 -24.85 -2.49 -14.80
N ALA A 122 -24.91 -1.40 -14.03
CA ALA A 122 -26.12 -0.59 -13.89
C ALA A 122 -26.54 0.09 -15.21
N VAL A 123 -25.60 0.34 -16.12
CA VAL A 123 -25.86 0.94 -17.45
C VAL A 123 -25.98 -0.14 -18.55
N GLY A 124 -26.02 -1.43 -18.17
CA GLY A 124 -26.14 -2.55 -19.12
C GLY A 124 -24.82 -2.97 -19.78
N GLY A 125 -23.69 -2.46 -19.29
CA GLY A 125 -22.36 -2.89 -19.70
C GLY A 125 -21.89 -4.18 -19.02
N ALA A 126 -20.69 -4.64 -19.39
CA ALA A 126 -20.06 -5.77 -18.73
C ALA A 126 -19.46 -5.33 -17.38
N GLY A 127 -19.81 -6.04 -16.31
CA GLY A 127 -19.26 -5.80 -14.98
C GLY A 127 -17.81 -6.28 -14.84
N VAL A 128 -17.22 -5.94 -13.71
CA VAL A 128 -16.07 -6.69 -13.20
C VAL A 128 -16.56 -8.12 -12.89
N GLY A 129 -15.81 -9.14 -13.30
CA GLY A 129 -16.17 -10.56 -13.14
C GLY A 129 -16.70 -10.88 -11.73
N SER A 130 -17.61 -11.86 -11.63
CA SER A 130 -18.30 -12.21 -10.39
C SER A 130 -17.33 -12.37 -9.21
N VAL A 131 -17.68 -11.81 -8.04
CA VAL A 131 -16.95 -12.02 -6.77
C VAL A 131 -16.92 -13.52 -6.49
N ASP A 132 -15.82 -14.15 -6.88
CA ASP A 132 -15.58 -15.56 -6.72
C ASP A 132 -14.91 -15.83 -5.37
N HIS A 133 -14.85 -17.10 -5.00
CA HIS A 133 -14.18 -17.52 -3.77
C HIS A 133 -12.68 -17.14 -3.79
N SER A 134 -12.08 -17.01 -4.97
CA SER A 134 -10.71 -16.53 -5.19
C SER A 134 -10.53 -15.10 -4.70
N LEU A 135 -11.38 -14.15 -5.12
CA LEU A 135 -11.27 -12.75 -4.72
C LEU A 135 -11.46 -12.58 -3.20
N LEU A 136 -12.37 -13.33 -2.59
CA LEU A 136 -12.57 -13.31 -1.14
C LEU A 136 -11.31 -13.77 -0.37
N VAL A 137 -10.72 -14.89 -0.78
CA VAL A 137 -9.58 -15.50 -0.06
C VAL A 137 -8.25 -14.84 -0.39
N GLN A 138 -8.04 -14.41 -1.63
CA GLN A 138 -6.75 -13.88 -2.09
C GLN A 138 -6.65 -12.37 -1.93
N VAL A 139 -7.77 -11.64 -1.88
CA VAL A 139 -7.77 -10.17 -1.80
C VAL A 139 -8.35 -9.69 -0.48
N ILE A 140 -9.61 -9.99 -0.20
CA ILE A 140 -10.33 -9.41 0.95
C ILE A 140 -9.79 -9.95 2.29
N LEU A 141 -9.59 -11.27 2.39
CA LEU A 141 -9.17 -11.90 3.64
C LEU A 141 -7.78 -11.40 4.12
N PRO A 142 -6.73 -11.33 3.27
CA PRO A 142 -5.44 -10.78 3.67
C PRO A 142 -5.53 -9.30 4.05
N LEU A 143 -6.35 -8.50 3.35
CA LEU A 143 -6.53 -7.08 3.63
C LEU A 143 -7.13 -6.80 5.01
N VAL A 144 -8.03 -7.67 5.49
CA VAL A 144 -8.69 -7.58 6.79
C VAL A 144 -7.87 -8.22 7.91
N LEU A 145 -7.23 -9.36 7.65
CA LEU A 145 -6.50 -10.11 8.67
C LEU A 145 -5.08 -9.58 8.92
N SER A 146 -4.40 -9.05 7.89
CA SER A 146 -3.00 -8.62 8.04
C SER A 146 -2.77 -7.59 9.15
N PRO A 147 -3.65 -6.59 9.38
CA PRO A 147 -3.45 -5.63 10.46
C PRO A 147 -3.58 -6.28 11.84
N ALA A 148 -4.50 -7.23 12.01
CA ALA A 148 -4.66 -7.97 13.26
C ALA A 148 -3.44 -8.85 13.55
N VAL A 149 -2.96 -9.59 12.53
CA VAL A 149 -1.74 -10.41 12.64
C VAL A 149 -0.52 -9.53 12.92
N ALA A 150 -0.40 -8.37 12.27
CA ALA A 150 0.69 -7.44 12.49
C ALA A 150 0.68 -6.86 13.92
N TYR A 151 -0.50 -6.45 14.42
CA TYR A 151 -0.65 -5.95 15.77
C TYR A 151 -0.30 -7.02 16.82
N ILE A 152 -0.93 -8.20 16.74
CA ILE A 152 -0.76 -9.28 17.71
C ILE A 152 0.69 -9.80 17.64
N GLY A 153 1.20 -10.03 16.43
CA GLY A 153 2.56 -10.49 16.21
C GLY A 153 3.59 -9.51 16.77
N ALA A 154 3.43 -8.21 16.52
CA ALA A 154 4.36 -7.21 17.03
C ALA A 154 4.29 -7.11 18.56
N TYR A 155 3.08 -7.15 19.13
CA TYR A 155 2.87 -7.16 20.58
C TYR A 155 3.57 -8.37 21.24
N LEU A 156 3.39 -9.57 20.67
CA LEU A 156 3.98 -10.80 21.20
C LEU A 156 5.50 -10.84 21.03
N LEU A 157 6.04 -10.36 19.90
CA LEU A 157 7.48 -10.34 19.64
C LEU A 157 8.26 -9.39 20.56
N VAL A 158 7.59 -8.43 21.22
CA VAL A 158 8.23 -7.59 22.24
C VAL A 158 8.64 -8.42 23.48
N PHE A 159 7.92 -9.47 23.87
CA PHE A 159 8.28 -10.30 25.03
C PHE A 159 9.64 -11.01 24.89
N PRO A 160 9.91 -11.82 23.84
CA PRO A 160 11.19 -12.49 23.71
C PRO A 160 12.34 -11.49 23.44
N THR A 161 12.08 -10.37 22.77
CA THR A 161 13.11 -9.36 22.49
C THR A 161 13.52 -8.57 23.73
N THR A 162 12.56 -8.18 24.58
CA THR A 162 12.85 -7.58 25.89
C THR A 162 13.51 -8.58 26.82
N TRP A 163 13.06 -9.83 26.84
CA TRP A 163 13.71 -10.90 27.60
C TRP A 163 15.16 -11.12 27.17
N ALA A 164 15.45 -11.19 25.87
CA ALA A 164 16.82 -11.31 25.35
C ALA A 164 17.69 -10.09 25.71
N ALA A 165 17.09 -8.91 25.83
CA ALA A 165 17.79 -7.68 26.17
C ALA A 165 17.96 -7.43 27.69
N ARG A 166 17.39 -8.27 28.57
CA ARG A 166 17.22 -7.97 30.01
C ARG A 166 18.51 -7.69 30.80
N TYR A 167 19.65 -8.24 30.38
CA TYR A 167 20.93 -8.05 31.08
C TYR A 167 21.83 -7.00 30.42
N ALA A 168 21.39 -6.39 29.33
CA ALA A 168 22.16 -5.37 28.63
C ALA A 168 21.84 -3.97 29.16
N GLN A 169 22.82 -3.08 29.13
CA GLN A 169 22.62 -1.68 29.50
C GLN A 169 21.68 -0.98 28.51
N PRO A 170 20.76 -0.10 28.97
CA PRO A 170 19.81 0.60 28.10
C PRO A 170 20.45 1.40 26.96
N SER A 171 21.63 1.98 27.17
CA SER A 171 22.39 2.71 26.14
C SER A 171 22.79 1.80 24.97
N VAL A 172 23.30 0.61 25.28
CA VAL A 172 23.73 -0.40 24.31
C VAL A 172 22.52 -0.97 23.56
N ILE A 173 21.43 -1.27 24.27
CA ILE A 173 20.16 -1.73 23.68
C ILE A 173 19.67 -0.70 22.66
N ASN A 174 19.53 0.56 23.07
CA ASN A 174 19.04 1.62 22.19
C ASN A 174 19.92 1.78 20.95
N GLN A 175 21.24 1.72 21.08
CA GLN A 175 22.14 1.84 19.93
C GLN A 175 22.01 0.65 18.96
N ARG A 176 21.97 -0.58 19.47
CA ARG A 176 21.82 -1.79 18.65
C ARG A 176 20.48 -1.82 17.92
N PHE A 177 19.39 -1.54 18.62
CA PHE A 177 18.06 -1.56 18.01
C PHE A 177 17.84 -0.39 17.06
N ARG A 178 18.50 0.77 17.22
CA ARG A 178 18.51 1.82 16.17
C ARG A 178 19.15 1.34 14.88
N ARG A 179 20.27 0.61 14.96
CA ARG A 179 20.92 0.02 13.77
C ARG A 179 20.03 -1.03 13.12
N SER A 180 19.45 -1.93 13.92
CA SER A 180 18.50 -2.94 13.42
C SER A 180 17.27 -2.29 12.78
N GLN A 181 16.75 -1.24 13.40
CA GLN A 181 15.61 -0.47 12.89
C GLN A 181 15.91 0.22 11.57
N ALA A 182 17.13 0.73 11.36
CA ALA A 182 17.53 1.31 10.07
C ALA A 182 17.51 0.27 8.95
N ILE A 183 17.99 -0.95 9.22
CA ILE A 183 17.94 -2.07 8.27
C ILE A 183 16.48 -2.47 8.01
N ALA A 184 15.67 -2.59 9.08
CA ALA A 184 14.25 -2.92 8.98
C ALA A 184 13.46 -1.87 8.19
N ALA A 185 13.80 -0.58 8.31
CA ALA A 185 13.20 0.49 7.52
C ALA A 185 13.47 0.30 6.02
N GLY A 186 14.71 -0.05 5.66
CA GLY A 186 15.07 -0.40 4.28
C GLY A 186 14.30 -1.64 3.79
N ALA A 187 14.16 -2.66 4.63
CA ALA A 187 13.37 -3.85 4.30
C ALA A 187 11.88 -3.55 4.08
N VAL A 188 11.28 -2.70 4.93
CA VAL A 188 9.89 -2.24 4.76
C VAL A 188 9.72 -1.45 3.46
N ALA A 189 10.66 -0.56 3.13
CA ALA A 189 10.64 0.15 1.86
C ALA A 189 10.77 -0.83 0.67
N PHE A 190 11.72 -1.77 0.73
CA PHE A 190 11.86 -2.77 -0.32
C PHE A 190 10.56 -3.58 -0.52
N GLY A 191 9.94 -4.05 0.57
CA GLY A 191 8.67 -4.78 0.53
C GLY A 191 7.50 -3.92 0.04
N HIS A 192 7.47 -2.63 0.38
CA HIS A 192 6.52 -1.67 -0.18
C HIS A 192 6.68 -1.55 -1.69
N GLY A 193 7.91 -1.31 -2.16
CA GLY A 193 8.24 -1.23 -3.58
C GLY A 193 7.81 -2.49 -4.34
N MET A 194 8.01 -3.68 -3.76
CA MET A 194 7.57 -4.93 -4.38
C MET A 194 6.05 -5.03 -4.52
N GLN A 195 5.32 -4.74 -3.44
CA GLN A 195 3.85 -4.82 -3.40
C GLN A 195 3.18 -3.79 -4.32
N ASP A 196 3.69 -2.57 -4.33
CA ASP A 196 3.16 -1.50 -5.16
C ASP A 196 3.61 -1.62 -6.62
N GLY A 197 4.82 -2.10 -6.88
CA GLY A 197 5.30 -2.43 -8.23
C GLY A 197 4.46 -3.53 -8.89
N GLN A 198 4.16 -4.61 -8.15
CA GLN A 198 3.22 -5.66 -8.58
C GLN A 198 1.86 -5.09 -8.95
N ARG A 199 1.30 -4.24 -8.09
CA ARG A 199 -0.04 -3.67 -8.27
C ARG A 199 -0.14 -2.68 -9.43
N VAL A 200 0.77 -1.72 -9.48
CA VAL A 200 0.82 -0.71 -10.55
C VAL A 200 1.12 -1.37 -11.88
N GLY A 201 2.05 -2.33 -11.91
CA GLY A 201 2.35 -3.14 -13.08
C GLY A 201 1.14 -3.94 -13.56
N ALA A 202 0.40 -4.57 -12.63
CA ALA A 202 -0.79 -5.34 -12.98
C ALA A 202 -1.89 -4.45 -13.58
N VAL A 203 -2.13 -3.25 -13.04
CA VAL A 203 -3.09 -2.30 -13.61
C VAL A 203 -2.70 -1.87 -15.03
N LEU A 204 -1.41 -1.59 -15.27
CA LEU A 204 -0.92 -1.23 -16.61
C LEU A 204 -1.00 -2.40 -17.59
N LEU A 205 -0.72 -3.63 -17.13
CA LEU A 205 -0.86 -4.83 -17.95
C LEU A 205 -2.32 -5.09 -18.32
N LEU A 206 -3.24 -4.97 -17.37
CA LEU A 206 -4.68 -5.08 -17.62
C LEU A 206 -5.16 -4.01 -18.62
N ALA A 207 -4.64 -2.79 -18.52
CA ALA A 207 -4.95 -1.74 -19.49
C ALA A 207 -4.41 -2.06 -20.91
N LEU A 208 -3.21 -2.64 -21.00
CA LEU A 208 -2.61 -3.07 -22.26
C LEU A 208 -3.42 -4.20 -22.93
N VAL A 209 -3.84 -5.19 -22.14
CA VAL A 209 -4.67 -6.30 -22.61
C VAL A 209 -6.04 -5.77 -23.06
N ALA A 210 -6.71 -4.96 -22.24
CA ALA A 210 -8.00 -4.37 -22.60
C ALA A 210 -7.93 -3.49 -23.87
N ALA A 211 -6.80 -2.82 -24.12
CA ALA A 211 -6.58 -2.02 -25.33
C ALA A 211 -6.16 -2.86 -26.56
N GLY A 212 -5.88 -4.16 -26.41
CA GLY A 212 -5.40 -5.04 -27.47
C GLY A 212 -3.92 -4.87 -27.83
N TYR A 213 -3.12 -4.28 -26.93
CA TYR A 213 -1.69 -4.03 -27.15
C TYR A 213 -0.77 -5.09 -26.53
N ALA A 214 -1.30 -6.00 -25.71
CA ALA A 214 -0.56 -7.12 -25.14
C ALA A 214 -1.45 -8.36 -25.01
N ASP A 215 -0.81 -9.53 -24.96
CA ASP A 215 -1.42 -10.85 -24.75
C ASP A 215 -1.58 -11.22 -23.27
N GLY A 216 -0.94 -10.47 -22.37
CA GLY A 216 -0.97 -10.74 -20.92
C GLY A 216 0.03 -11.82 -20.46
N GLU A 217 0.91 -12.30 -21.35
CA GLU A 217 1.91 -13.33 -21.02
C GLU A 217 3.23 -12.72 -20.54
N SER A 218 3.53 -11.49 -20.96
CA SER A 218 4.76 -10.80 -20.60
C SER A 218 4.51 -9.33 -20.26
N ILE A 219 5.43 -8.75 -19.49
CA ILE A 219 5.36 -7.34 -19.11
C ILE A 219 6.40 -6.56 -19.87
N PRO A 220 5.99 -5.54 -20.63
CA PRO A 220 6.92 -4.64 -21.27
C PRO A 220 7.81 -3.93 -20.24
N LEU A 221 9.10 -3.83 -20.54
CA LEU A 221 10.08 -3.19 -19.64
C LEU A 221 9.67 -1.77 -19.23
N TRP A 222 9.02 -1.02 -20.13
CA TRP A 222 8.57 0.33 -19.83
C TRP A 222 7.53 0.37 -18.69
N VAL A 223 6.68 -0.66 -18.53
CA VAL A 223 5.70 -0.75 -17.45
C VAL A 223 6.42 -0.84 -16.10
N ALA A 224 7.44 -1.69 -16.02
CA ALA A 224 8.27 -1.83 -14.83
C ALA A 224 9.03 -0.52 -14.52
N LEU A 225 9.63 0.09 -15.54
CA LEU A 225 10.38 1.34 -15.38
C LEU A 225 9.50 2.50 -14.94
N VAL A 226 8.34 2.72 -15.57
CA VAL A 226 7.40 3.78 -15.19
C VAL A 226 6.91 3.57 -13.76
N SER A 227 6.54 2.34 -13.40
CA SER A 227 6.09 2.02 -12.04
C SER A 227 7.18 2.33 -11.01
N ALA A 228 8.40 1.83 -11.22
CA ALA A 228 9.51 2.03 -10.31
C ALA A 228 9.91 3.52 -10.20
N LEU A 229 10.00 4.23 -11.33
CA LEU A 229 10.35 5.65 -11.36
C LEU A 229 9.30 6.51 -10.67
N MET A 230 8.00 6.26 -10.89
CA MET A 230 6.93 7.05 -10.27
C MET A 230 6.83 6.82 -8.76
N ILE A 231 6.90 5.56 -8.30
CA ILE A 231 6.94 5.24 -6.87
C ILE A 231 8.14 5.92 -6.20
N THR A 232 9.31 5.84 -6.84
CA THR A 232 10.56 6.43 -6.32
C THR A 232 10.48 7.95 -6.29
N ALA A 233 10.02 8.57 -7.37
CA ALA A 233 9.82 10.01 -7.44
C ALA A 233 8.89 10.47 -6.32
N GLY A 234 7.72 9.85 -6.17
CA GLY A 234 6.78 10.15 -5.07
C GLY A 234 7.44 10.04 -3.70
N THR A 235 8.19 8.97 -3.46
CA THR A 235 8.91 8.72 -2.20
C THR A 235 9.85 9.88 -1.83
N LEU A 236 10.54 10.46 -2.82
CA LEU A 236 11.44 11.61 -2.64
C LEU A 236 10.69 12.89 -2.24
N PHE A 237 9.45 13.10 -2.68
CA PHE A 237 8.62 14.24 -2.28
C PHE A 237 8.07 14.13 -0.85
N GLY A 238 8.10 12.94 -0.25
CA GLY A 238 7.93 12.72 1.20
C GLY A 238 6.49 12.74 1.74
N GLY A 239 6.20 11.97 2.78
CA GLY A 239 4.86 11.77 3.35
C GLY A 239 4.64 12.40 4.72
N TRP A 240 5.20 13.59 4.98
CA TRP A 240 5.44 14.09 6.34
C TRP A 240 4.20 14.24 7.22
N ARG A 241 3.03 14.58 6.64
CA ARG A 241 1.77 14.68 7.40
C ARG A 241 1.38 13.34 8.04
N ILE A 242 1.47 12.26 7.27
CA ILE A 242 1.16 10.90 7.73
C ILE A 242 2.27 10.41 8.67
N SER A 243 3.54 10.68 8.34
CA SER A 243 4.68 10.33 9.20
C SER A 243 4.57 10.95 10.58
N HIS A 244 4.10 12.19 10.66
CA HIS A 244 3.87 12.86 11.94
C HIS A 244 2.77 12.17 12.75
N THR A 245 1.69 11.72 12.11
CA THR A 245 0.61 10.99 12.79
C THR A 245 1.09 9.64 13.33
N ILE A 246 1.78 8.84 12.52
CA ILE A 246 2.31 7.52 12.93
C ILE A 246 3.38 7.68 14.03
N GLY A 247 4.35 8.57 13.82
CA GLY A 247 5.52 8.69 14.70
C GLY A 247 5.28 9.49 15.99
N TYR A 248 4.36 10.46 15.99
CA TYR A 248 4.20 11.38 17.12
C TYR A 248 2.82 11.37 17.77
N LYS A 249 1.74 11.16 17.01
CA LYS A 249 0.36 11.30 17.53
C LYS A 249 -0.26 9.98 18.00
N MET A 250 0.07 8.86 17.36
CA MET A 250 -0.60 7.58 17.60
C MET A 250 -0.13 6.89 18.88
N THR A 251 1.13 6.49 18.94
CA THR A 251 1.73 5.84 20.11
C THR A 251 3.22 6.20 20.22
N ARG A 252 3.77 6.21 21.43
CA ARG A 252 5.21 6.44 21.66
C ARG A 252 5.96 5.11 21.57
N VAL A 253 6.95 5.05 20.70
CA VAL A 253 7.72 3.83 20.43
C VAL A 253 9.20 4.10 20.69
N ASP A 254 9.86 3.25 21.46
CA ASP A 254 11.32 3.25 21.67
C ASP A 254 12.04 2.44 20.58
N PRO A 255 13.38 2.55 20.43
CA PRO A 255 14.10 1.87 19.36
C PRO A 255 13.87 0.35 19.30
N LEU A 256 13.75 -0.34 20.44
CA LEU A 256 13.51 -1.78 20.49
C LEU A 256 12.16 -2.12 19.85
N ARG A 257 11.07 -1.51 20.34
CA ARG A 257 9.72 -1.73 19.80
C ARG A 257 9.60 -1.27 18.35
N GLY A 258 10.28 -0.17 17.98
CA GLY A 258 10.29 0.37 16.62
C GLY A 258 11.03 -0.52 15.63
N SER A 259 12.06 -1.22 16.09
CA SER A 259 12.74 -2.27 15.34
C SER A 259 11.85 -3.50 15.19
N VAL A 260 11.23 -3.99 16.27
CA VAL A 260 10.31 -5.14 16.22
C VAL A 260 9.17 -4.90 15.24
N ALA A 261 8.50 -3.74 15.33
CA ALA A 261 7.40 -3.38 14.46
C ALA A 261 7.80 -3.40 12.97
N GLN A 262 8.94 -2.79 12.62
CA GLN A 262 9.39 -2.72 11.23
C GLN A 262 9.94 -4.05 10.73
N THR A 263 10.65 -4.82 11.55
CA THR A 263 11.14 -6.15 11.16
C THR A 263 9.97 -7.08 10.85
N LEU A 264 8.96 -7.13 11.73
CA LEU A 264 7.76 -7.93 11.46
C LEU A 264 7.04 -7.44 10.21
N SER A 265 6.87 -6.13 10.07
CA SER A 265 6.22 -5.56 8.90
C SER A 265 6.94 -5.93 7.60
N GLY A 266 8.27 -5.81 7.56
CA GLY A 266 9.08 -6.20 6.41
C GLY A 266 8.92 -7.68 6.07
N VAL A 267 8.96 -8.56 7.08
CA VAL A 267 8.71 -10.01 6.90
C VAL A 267 7.32 -10.25 6.31
N MET A 268 6.28 -9.63 6.86
CA MET A 268 4.91 -9.78 6.35
C MET A 268 4.79 -9.30 4.89
N LEU A 269 5.40 -8.17 4.55
CA LEU A 269 5.39 -7.66 3.17
C LEU A 269 6.10 -8.59 2.19
N PHE A 270 7.22 -9.20 2.58
CA PHE A 270 7.92 -10.19 1.75
C PHE A 270 7.13 -11.49 1.61
N LEU A 271 6.53 -11.98 2.68
CA LEU A 271 5.67 -13.17 2.61
C LEU A 271 4.48 -12.92 1.68
N GLY A 272 3.84 -11.76 1.77
CA GLY A 272 2.79 -11.37 0.84
C GLY A 272 3.27 -11.26 -0.60
N ALA A 273 4.42 -10.63 -0.84
CA ALA A 273 4.88 -10.29 -2.20
C ALA A 273 5.52 -11.47 -2.93
N ILE A 274 6.15 -12.40 -2.21
CA ILE A 274 6.97 -13.48 -2.79
C ILE A 274 6.26 -14.82 -2.63
N ALA A 275 5.89 -15.19 -1.40
CA ALA A 275 5.43 -16.54 -1.10
C ALA A 275 3.94 -16.72 -1.41
N LEU A 276 3.10 -15.77 -0.98
CA LEU A 276 1.65 -15.89 -1.06
C LEU A 276 1.06 -15.18 -2.29
N GLN A 277 1.79 -14.23 -2.88
CA GLN A 277 1.29 -13.34 -3.93
C GLN A 277 -0.01 -12.62 -3.54
N TRP A 278 -0.16 -12.33 -2.23
CA TRP A 278 -1.35 -11.67 -1.69
C TRP A 278 -1.12 -10.15 -1.59
N PRO A 279 -2.08 -9.33 -2.06
CA PRO A 279 -2.09 -7.90 -1.78
C PRO A 279 -2.15 -7.65 -0.28
N LEU A 280 -1.06 -7.13 0.27
CA LEU A 280 -1.05 -6.65 1.64
C LEU A 280 -1.08 -5.12 1.66
N SER A 281 -1.88 -4.56 2.57
CA SER A 281 -1.76 -3.14 2.84
C SER A 281 -0.54 -2.88 3.71
N THR A 282 0.49 -2.28 3.11
CA THR A 282 1.69 -1.76 3.78
C THR A 282 1.32 -0.79 4.90
N THR A 283 0.46 0.17 4.61
CA THR A 283 -0.02 1.18 5.56
C THR A 283 -0.68 0.55 6.78
N HIS A 284 -1.62 -0.39 6.61
CA HIS A 284 -2.28 -1.03 7.74
C HIS A 284 -1.33 -1.95 8.51
N THR A 285 -0.52 -2.74 7.80
CA THR A 285 0.42 -3.71 8.40
C THR A 285 1.43 -2.99 9.30
N VAL A 286 2.08 -1.94 8.78
CA VAL A 286 3.08 -1.18 9.53
C VAL A 286 2.45 -0.37 10.67
N THR A 287 1.32 0.29 10.42
CA THR A 287 0.65 1.08 11.46
C THR A 287 0.16 0.19 12.60
N ALA A 288 -0.40 -0.98 12.28
CA ALA A 288 -0.87 -1.95 13.27
C ALA A 288 0.30 -2.60 14.04
N ALA A 289 1.39 -2.96 13.37
CA ALA A 289 2.60 -3.45 14.03
C ALA A 289 3.22 -2.40 14.97
N ALA A 290 3.25 -1.13 14.54
CA ALA A 290 3.71 -0.02 15.36
C ALA A 290 2.86 0.15 16.62
N LEU A 291 1.53 0.09 16.46
CA LEU A 291 0.59 0.14 17.57
C LEU A 291 0.75 -1.05 18.50
N GLY A 292 0.85 -2.27 17.98
CA GLY A 292 0.99 -3.50 18.76
C GLY A 292 2.29 -3.54 19.57
N ALA A 293 3.43 -3.25 18.93
CA ALA A 293 4.69 -3.14 19.66
C ALA A 293 4.63 -2.02 20.70
N GLY A 294 4.04 -0.87 20.34
CA GLY A 294 3.88 0.30 21.20
C GLY A 294 2.87 0.11 22.35
N GLU A 295 1.95 -0.83 22.29
CA GLU A 295 1.07 -1.14 23.44
C GLU A 295 1.78 -2.02 24.48
N ASN A 296 2.79 -2.80 24.08
CA ASN A 296 3.57 -3.62 25.00
C ASN A 296 4.61 -2.80 25.79
N GLN A 297 4.15 -1.82 26.56
CA GLN A 297 4.94 -1.01 27.50
C GLN A 297 4.21 -0.85 28.84
N HIS A 298 4.97 -0.72 29.93
CA HIS A 298 4.42 -0.48 31.27
C HIS A 298 3.53 0.78 31.34
N PHE A 299 3.87 1.82 30.59
CA PHE A 299 3.11 3.06 30.53
C PHE A 299 2.81 3.42 29.06
N SER A 300 1.92 2.64 28.42
CA SER A 300 1.54 2.91 27.04
C SER A 300 0.81 4.26 26.93
N VAL A 301 1.39 5.20 26.17
CA VAL A 301 0.79 6.50 25.88
C VAL A 301 0.26 6.45 24.45
N THR A 302 -0.88 5.81 24.29
CA THR A 302 -1.58 5.68 23.00
C THR A 302 -2.79 6.59 22.96
N ASN A 303 -2.91 7.34 21.87
CA ASN A 303 -4.09 8.17 21.61
C ASN A 303 -5.24 7.31 21.09
N ARG A 304 -6.02 6.71 22.00
CA ARG A 304 -7.14 5.82 21.67
C ARG A 304 -8.17 6.47 20.75
N LYS A 305 -8.49 7.75 20.95
CA LYS A 305 -9.43 8.49 20.10
C LYS A 305 -8.94 8.54 18.65
N LEU A 306 -7.66 8.83 18.46
CA LEU A 306 -7.04 8.83 17.13
C LEU A 306 -6.99 7.42 16.52
N VAL A 307 -6.64 6.40 17.30
CA VAL A 307 -6.62 5.01 16.82
C VAL A 307 -8.01 4.58 16.33
N MET A 308 -9.06 4.82 17.11
CA MET A 308 -10.43 4.51 16.69
C MET A 308 -10.86 5.29 15.45
N GLN A 309 -10.44 6.55 15.32
CA GLN A 309 -10.70 7.35 14.12
C GLN A 309 -9.99 6.77 12.88
N ILE A 310 -8.74 6.32 13.03
CA ILE A 310 -7.98 5.68 11.94
C ILE A 310 -8.66 4.38 11.52
N LEU A 311 -9.02 3.51 12.47
CA LEU A 311 -9.70 2.24 12.20
C LEU A 311 -11.06 2.44 11.50
N ALA A 312 -11.85 3.42 11.95
CA ALA A 312 -13.12 3.75 11.29
C ALA A 312 -12.91 4.19 9.83
N LEU A 313 -11.85 4.96 9.56
CA LEU A 313 -11.51 5.39 8.21
C LEU A 313 -10.93 4.28 7.34
N TRP A 314 -10.26 3.29 7.93
CA TRP A 314 -9.83 2.08 7.21
C TRP A 314 -11.04 1.29 6.68
N VAL A 315 -12.06 1.10 7.52
CA VAL A 315 -13.31 0.45 7.11
C VAL A 315 -14.08 1.28 6.07
N LEU A 316 -14.08 2.62 6.21
CA LEU A 316 -14.76 3.51 5.27
C LEU A 316 -14.07 3.60 3.90
N THR A 317 -12.73 3.42 3.85
CA THR A 317 -11.93 3.61 2.64
C THR A 317 -12.44 2.86 1.40
N PRO A 318 -12.66 1.53 1.43
CA PRO A 318 -13.16 0.83 0.25
C PRO A 318 -14.55 1.30 -0.17
N ALA A 319 -15.46 1.58 0.77
CA ALA A 319 -16.81 2.05 0.48
C ALA A 319 -16.81 3.47 -0.13
N ALA A 320 -15.99 4.38 0.41
CA ALA A 320 -15.86 5.73 -0.12
C ALA A 320 -15.24 5.75 -1.52
N ALA A 321 -14.20 4.93 -1.75
CA ALA A 321 -13.59 4.79 -3.07
C ALA A 321 -14.55 4.14 -4.07
N ALA A 322 -15.34 3.15 -3.66
CA ALA A 322 -16.38 2.54 -4.47
C ALA A 322 -17.45 3.55 -4.88
N ALA A 323 -17.97 4.33 -3.93
CA ALA A 323 -18.97 5.36 -4.21
C ALA A 323 -18.45 6.42 -5.19
N GLY A 324 -17.21 6.90 -5.00
CA GLY A 324 -16.59 7.84 -5.93
C GLY A 324 -16.40 7.26 -7.32
N ALA A 325 -15.94 6.01 -7.42
CA ALA A 325 -15.72 5.35 -8.70
C ALA A 325 -17.03 5.04 -9.42
N PHE A 326 -18.10 4.69 -8.69
CA PHE A 326 -19.43 4.46 -9.23
C PHE A 326 -19.97 5.73 -9.91
N VAL A 327 -19.88 6.89 -9.24
CA VAL A 327 -20.32 8.17 -9.80
C VAL A 327 -19.49 8.56 -11.03
N LEU A 328 -18.17 8.39 -10.97
CA LEU A 328 -17.28 8.69 -12.10
C LEU A 328 -17.54 7.78 -13.30
N ALA A 329 -17.78 6.49 -13.07
CA ALA A 329 -18.08 5.53 -14.12
C ALA A 329 -19.43 5.83 -14.80
N LEU A 330 -20.46 6.23 -14.05
CA LEU A 330 -21.72 6.69 -14.64
C LEU A 330 -21.55 7.96 -15.47
N ALA A 331 -20.70 8.90 -15.03
CA ALA A 331 -20.41 10.09 -15.82
C ALA A 331 -19.65 9.78 -17.12
N MET A 332 -18.87 8.70 -17.13
CA MET A 332 -18.11 8.21 -18.30
C MET A 332 -18.95 7.33 -19.22
N SER A 333 -20.14 6.87 -18.81
CA SER A 333 -20.94 5.94 -19.62
C SER A 333 -21.32 6.44 -21.02
N PRO A 334 -21.58 7.76 -21.26
CA PRO A 334 -21.85 8.25 -22.61
C PRO A 334 -20.62 8.22 -23.53
N LEU A 335 -19.42 8.06 -22.97
CA LEU A 335 -18.14 7.98 -23.68
C LEU A 335 -17.67 6.53 -23.86
N ALA A 336 -18.39 5.53 -23.35
CA ALA A 336 -18.02 4.12 -23.40
C ALA A 336 -18.96 3.27 -24.27
N GLY A 337 -19.97 3.91 -24.89
CA GLY A 337 -20.94 3.28 -25.81
C GLY A 337 -20.63 3.55 -27.27
#